data_AF-A0A956C5F8-F1
#
_entry.id   AF-A0A956C5F8-F1
#
_cell.length_a   1.000
_cell.length_b   1.000
_cell.length_c   1.000
_cell.angle_alpha   90.00
_cell.angle_beta   90.00
_cell.angle_gamma   90.00
#
_symmetry.space_group_name_H-M   'P 1'
#
loop_
_entity.id
_entity.type
_entity.pdbx_description
1 polymer ?
#
loop_
_entity_poly.entity_id
_entity_poly.type
_entity_poly.pdbx_seq_one_letter_code
_entity_poly.pdbx_strand_id
1 'polypeptide(L)'
;MRLARLDLIAYGGFEGRSLDLSARGLHVVYGANEAGKSTTLRAILGFLYGFDHRSKDAYLVKMSELRVGALVEGPSGEGVELVRRKGRDNTLLDASGAPVDEAVLRNLLHGLSQDAFRTSFGLDAARLREGA
;
A
#
# COMPACT_ATOMS: atom_id res chain seq x y z
N MET A 1 -4.37 -7.53 -11.31
CA MET A 1 -4.78 -7.11 -9.96
C MET A 1 -5.20 -5.64 -9.98
N ARG A 2 -6.18 -5.27 -9.15
CA ARG A 2 -6.63 -3.89 -8.95
C ARG A 2 -6.78 -3.60 -7.46
N LEU A 3 -6.39 -2.40 -7.01
CA LEU A 3 -6.74 -1.88 -5.69
C LEU A 3 -8.12 -1.21 -5.79
N ALA A 4 -9.14 -1.81 -5.18
CA ALA A 4 -10.49 -1.25 -5.15
C ALA A 4 -10.71 -0.32 -3.95
N ARG A 5 -9.95 -0.51 -2.87
CA ARG A 5 -9.92 0.40 -1.71
C ARG A 5 -8.55 0.37 -1.08
N LEU A 6 -8.06 1.51 -0.60
CA LEU A 6 -6.86 1.61 0.22
C LEU A 6 -7.23 2.14 1.61
N ASP A 7 -6.87 1.40 2.65
CA ASP A 7 -7.17 1.73 4.04
C ASP A 7 -5.89 2.14 4.78
N LEU A 8 -5.74 3.44 5.02
CA LEU A 8 -4.68 4.04 5.83
C LEU A 8 -5.09 3.95 7.31
N ILE A 9 -5.00 2.72 7.84
CA ILE A 9 -5.47 2.36 9.19
C ILE A 9 -4.64 3.11 10.25
N ALA A 10 -3.32 3.00 10.17
CA ALA A 10 -2.38 3.68 11.06
C ALA A 10 -1.06 3.88 10.30
N TYR A 11 -0.93 4.97 9.54
CA TYR A 11 0.22 5.18 8.68
C TYR A 11 0.47 6.66 8.38
N GLY A 12 1.68 7.14 8.63
CA GLY A 12 2.05 8.53 8.47
C GLY A 12 1.24 9.44 9.39
N GLY A 13 0.59 10.44 8.79
CA GLY A 13 -0.34 11.34 9.46
C GLY A 13 -1.81 10.88 9.37
N PHE A 14 -2.06 9.64 8.93
CA PHE A 14 -3.40 9.08 8.79
C PHE A 14 -3.71 8.06 9.88
N GLU A 15 -4.91 8.17 10.43
CA GLU A 15 -5.49 7.25 11.39
C GLU A 15 -6.94 6.96 10.96
N GLY A 16 -7.18 5.76 10.42
CA GLY A 16 -8.50 5.30 9.97
C GLY A 16 -9.06 6.00 8.73
N ARG A 17 -8.23 6.26 7.70
CA ARG A 17 -8.69 6.90 6.45
C ARG A 17 -8.75 5.90 5.30
N SER A 18 -9.87 5.86 4.58
CA SER A 18 -10.03 5.00 3.40
C SER A 18 -10.14 5.84 2.11
N LEU A 19 -9.48 5.38 1.07
CA LEU A 19 -9.62 5.87 -0.30
C LEU A 19 -10.42 4.85 -1.09
N ASP A 20 -11.60 5.24 -1.54
CA ASP A 20 -12.42 4.45 -2.47
C ASP A 20 -11.84 4.57 -3.88
N LEU A 21 -11.40 3.43 -4.41
CA LEU A 21 -10.83 3.26 -5.76
C LEU A 21 -11.68 2.27 -6.57
N SER A 22 -12.94 2.04 -6.17
CA SER A 22 -13.81 1.01 -6.72
C SER A 22 -14.32 1.36 -8.12
N ALA A 23 -14.44 2.65 -8.43
CA ALA A 23 -14.72 3.13 -9.79
C ALA A 23 -13.63 2.66 -10.77
N ARG A 24 -14.00 2.45 -12.04
CA ARG A 24 -13.03 2.08 -13.09
C ARG A 24 -12.44 3.34 -13.72
N GLY A 25 -11.18 3.25 -14.15
CA GLY A 25 -10.51 4.30 -14.91
C GLY A 25 -9.38 4.98 -14.14
N LEU A 26 -9.17 6.26 -14.42
CA LEU A 26 -8.10 7.06 -13.81
C LEU A 26 -8.59 7.65 -12.48
N HIS A 27 -7.84 7.41 -11.42
CA HIS A 27 -8.03 8.06 -10.12
C HIS A 27 -6.98 9.15 -9.94
N VAL A 28 -7.43 10.33 -9.52
CA VAL A 28 -6.54 11.47 -9.21
C VAL A 28 -6.65 11.80 -7.73
N VAL A 29 -5.57 11.58 -6.99
CA VAL A 29 -5.44 12.00 -5.59
C VAL A 29 -4.67 13.32 -5.56
N TYR A 30 -5.34 14.40 -5.16
CA TYR A 30 -4.77 15.75 -5.13
C TYR A 30 -4.96 16.41 -3.76
N GLY A 31 -4.18 17.45 -3.50
CA GLY A 31 -4.21 18.20 -2.25
C GLY A 31 -2.99 19.11 -2.12
N ALA A 32 -2.98 19.94 -1.07
CA ALA A 32 -1.86 20.84 -0.77
C ALA A 32 -0.53 20.08 -0.57
N ASN A 33 0.57 20.82 -0.55
CA ASN A 33 1.84 20.28 -0.07
C ASN A 33 1.64 19.69 1.34
N GLU A 34 2.37 18.61 1.63
CA GLU A 34 2.30 17.91 2.92
C GLU A 34 0.94 17.25 3.26
N ALA A 35 -0.06 17.32 2.37
CA ALA A 35 -1.35 16.63 2.53
C ALA A 35 -1.27 15.08 2.52
N GLY A 36 -0.06 14.51 2.51
CA GLY A 36 0.15 13.06 2.61
C GLY A 36 0.15 12.30 1.29
N LYS A 37 0.15 12.95 0.12
CA LYS A 37 0.17 12.27 -1.21
C LYS A 37 1.33 11.29 -1.36
N SER A 38 2.56 11.73 -1.10
CA SER A 38 3.75 10.86 -1.15
C SER A 38 3.71 9.78 -0.05
N THR A 39 3.09 10.07 1.10
CA THR A 39 2.87 9.12 2.18
C THR A 39 1.89 8.02 1.76
N THR A 40 0.82 8.36 1.04
CA THR A 40 -0.13 7.40 0.45
C THR A 40 0.56 6.48 -0.56
N LEU A 41 1.43 7.01 -1.42
CA LEU A 41 2.21 6.18 -2.34
C LEU A 41 3.12 5.19 -1.59
N ARG A 42 3.79 5.65 -0.52
CA ARG A 42 4.59 4.75 0.35
C ARG A 42 3.73 3.73 1.09
N ALA A 43 2.50 4.07 1.47
CA ALA A 43 1.56 3.14 2.07
C ALA A 43 1.18 2.01 1.10
N ILE A 44 0.94 2.34 -0.18
CA ILE A 44 0.70 1.34 -1.25
C ILE A 44 1.91 0.41 -1.39
N LEU A 45 3.13 0.97 -1.50
CA LEU A 45 4.35 0.17 -1.59
C LEU A 45 4.54 -0.72 -0.35
N GLY A 46 4.28 -0.17 0.83
CA GLY A 46 4.36 -0.88 2.09
C GLY A 46 3.35 -2.02 2.19
N PHE A 47 2.12 -1.81 1.71
CA PHE A 47 1.10 -2.84 1.64
C PHE A 47 1.51 -4.00 0.71
N LEU A 48 1.98 -3.66 -0.49
CA LEU A 48 2.31 -4.62 -1.54
C LEU A 48 3.58 -5.43 -1.26
N TYR A 49 4.61 -4.80 -0.69
CA TYR A 49 5.96 -5.36 -0.57
C TYR A 49 6.47 -5.48 0.87
N GLY A 50 5.67 -5.04 1.84
CA GLY A 50 6.07 -4.96 3.24
C GLY A 50 6.69 -3.61 3.60
N PHE A 51 6.69 -3.30 4.89
CA PHE A 51 7.27 -2.07 5.42
C PHE A 51 8.77 -2.23 5.69
N ASP A 52 9.55 -1.25 5.23
CA ASP A 52 10.97 -1.12 5.54
C ASP A 52 11.26 -1.30 7.03
N HIS A 53 12.42 -1.88 7.36
CA HIS A 53 12.81 -2.11 8.75
C HIS A 53 12.82 -0.82 9.57
N ARG A 54 13.31 0.27 8.96
CA ARG A 54 13.26 1.63 9.49
C ARG A 54 12.27 2.47 8.68
N SER A 55 10.98 2.24 8.90
CA SER A 55 9.96 3.08 8.29
C SER A 55 10.08 4.50 8.84
N LYS A 56 10.03 5.49 7.94
CA LYS A 56 9.97 6.90 8.33
C LYS A 56 8.55 7.37 8.60
N ASP A 57 7.53 6.55 8.35
CA ASP A 57 6.13 6.96 8.31
C ASP A 57 5.38 6.72 9.63
N ALA A 58 6.06 6.49 10.75
CA ALA A 58 5.45 6.42 12.08
C ALA A 58 5.36 7.81 12.73
N TYR A 59 4.57 8.73 12.13
CA TYR A 59 4.49 10.12 12.62
C TYR A 59 3.62 10.27 13.88
N LEU A 60 2.44 9.65 13.87
CA LEU A 60 1.43 9.78 14.95
C LEU A 60 1.28 8.52 15.80
N VAL A 61 1.82 7.38 15.34
CA VAL A 61 1.66 6.06 15.98
C VAL A 61 3.01 5.41 16.21
N LYS A 62 3.07 4.37 17.05
CA LYS A 62 4.31 3.60 17.23
C LYS A 62 4.63 2.82 15.95
N MET A 63 5.91 2.60 15.67
CA MET A 63 6.32 1.85 14.47
C MET A 63 5.72 0.44 14.41
N SER A 64 5.50 -0.22 15.56
CA SER A 64 4.83 -1.53 15.66
C SER A 64 3.33 -1.49 15.34
N GLU A 65 2.72 -0.32 15.38
CA GLU A 65 1.30 -0.10 15.12
C GLU A 65 1.01 0.20 13.65
N LEU A 66 2.06 0.45 12.84
CA LEU A 66 1.90 0.76 11.42
C LEU A 66 1.10 -0.34 10.71
N ARG A 67 -0.01 0.08 10.09
CA ARG A 67 -0.95 -0.80 9.38
C ARG A 67 -1.55 -0.11 8.16
N VAL A 68 -1.61 -0.84 7.07
CA VAL A 68 -2.30 -0.46 5.84
C VAL A 68 -3.14 -1.64 5.39
N GLY A 69 -4.41 -1.41 5.12
CA GLY A 69 -5.31 -2.39 4.52
C GLY A 69 -5.60 -2.07 3.06
N ALA A 70 -6.14 -3.04 2.35
CA ALA A 70 -6.72 -2.82 1.03
C ALA A 70 -7.72 -3.91 0.68
N LEU A 71 -8.72 -3.51 -0.12
CA LEU A 71 -9.52 -4.45 -0.91
C LEU A 71 -8.83 -4.63 -2.26
N VAL A 72 -8.35 -5.84 -2.51
CA VAL A 72 -7.64 -6.19 -3.74
C VAL A 72 -8.49 -7.10 -4.61
N GLU A 73 -8.65 -6.76 -5.88
CA GLU A 73 -9.40 -7.56 -6.84
C GLU A 73 -8.47 -8.29 -7.81
N GLY A 74 -8.73 -9.59 -7.97
CA GLY A 74 -8.10 -10.42 -9.00
C GLY A 74 -8.71 -10.19 -10.39
N PRO A 75 -8.18 -10.86 -11.45
CA PRO A 75 -8.73 -10.78 -12.80
C PRO A 75 -10.19 -11.26 -12.91
N SER A 76 -10.61 -12.17 -12.03
CA SER A 76 -11.97 -12.68 -11.88
C SER A 76 -12.95 -11.65 -11.29
N GLY A 77 -12.44 -10.54 -10.73
CA GLY A 77 -13.24 -9.54 -10.02
C GLY A 77 -13.56 -9.92 -8.57
N GLU A 78 -13.11 -11.07 -8.09
CA GLU A 78 -13.25 -11.43 -6.68
C GLU A 78 -12.32 -10.56 -5.82
N GLY A 79 -12.91 -9.96 -4.78
CA GLY A 79 -12.21 -9.09 -3.85
C GLY A 79 -11.69 -9.85 -2.64
N VAL A 80 -10.45 -9.58 -2.26
CA VAL A 80 -9.83 -10.08 -1.03
C VAL A 80 -9.46 -8.90 -0.14
N GLU A 81 -9.98 -8.91 1.09
CA GLU A 81 -9.62 -7.95 2.13
C GLU A 81 -8.31 -8.40 2.79
N LEU A 82 -7.30 -7.54 2.73
CA LEU A 82 -5.98 -7.82 3.25
C LEU A 82 -5.48 -6.66 4.11
N VAL A 83 -4.77 -6.99 5.18
CA VAL A 83 -4.11 -6.02 6.04
C VAL A 83 -2.63 -6.33 6.16
N ARG A 84 -1.80 -5.33 5.91
CA ARG A 84 -0.36 -5.36 6.16
C ARG A 84 -0.06 -4.69 7.49
N ARG A 85 0.63 -5.38 8.40
CA ARG A 85 1.19 -4.80 9.62
C ARG A 85 2.71 -4.69 9.57
N LYS A 86 3.30 -3.86 10.43
CA LYS A 86 4.76 -3.90 10.67
C LYS A 86 5.18 -5.20 11.35
N GLY A 87 6.19 -5.84 10.79
CA GLY A 87 6.85 -7.01 11.36
C GLY A 87 7.96 -7.50 10.45
N ARG A 88 8.50 -8.68 10.77
CA ARG A 88 9.43 -9.44 9.90
C ARG A 88 8.69 -10.60 9.22
N ASP A 89 7.95 -11.36 10.02
CA ASP A 89 7.22 -12.55 9.58
C ASP A 89 5.72 -12.39 9.83
N ASN A 90 4.89 -13.11 9.06
CA ASN A 90 3.43 -13.15 9.24
C ASN A 90 2.82 -11.74 9.31
N THR A 91 3.15 -10.93 8.30
CA THR A 91 2.79 -9.51 8.26
C THR A 91 1.60 -9.21 7.36
N LEU A 92 1.24 -10.12 6.45
CA LEU A 92 -0.01 -10.09 5.69
C LEU A 92 -1.07 -10.82 6.47
N LEU A 93 -2.21 -10.19 6.66
CA LEU A 93 -3.33 -10.73 7.42
C LEU A 93 -4.60 -10.68 6.55
N ASP A 94 -5.51 -11.62 6.78
CA ASP A 94 -6.86 -11.57 6.24
C ASP A 94 -7.80 -10.70 7.11
N ALA A 95 -9.07 -10.63 6.74
CA ALA A 95 -10.11 -9.90 7.48
C ALA A 95 -10.33 -10.38 8.92
N SER A 96 -9.96 -11.63 9.24
CA SER A 96 -10.02 -12.18 10.61
C SER A 96 -8.79 -11.83 11.45
N GLY A 97 -7.75 -11.27 10.82
CA GLY A 97 -6.46 -11.02 11.44
C GLY A 97 -5.51 -12.23 11.43
N ALA A 98 -5.87 -13.30 10.72
CA ALA A 98 -5.02 -14.48 10.59
C ALA A 98 -3.93 -14.24 9.53
N PRO A 99 -2.70 -14.73 9.73
CA PRO A 99 -1.64 -14.63 8.73
C PRO A 99 -1.99 -15.29 7.40
N VAL A 100 -1.65 -14.62 6.30
CA VAL A 100 -1.81 -15.11 4.93
C VAL A 100 -0.43 -15.24 4.27
N ASP A 101 -0.26 -16.24 3.41
CA ASP A 101 0.96 -16.40 2.64
C ASP A 101 1.19 -15.20 1.70
N GLU A 102 2.41 -14.65 1.71
CA GLU A 102 2.85 -13.61 0.78
C GLU A 102 2.67 -14.00 -0.70
N ALA A 103 2.57 -15.30 -1.00
CA ALA A 103 2.23 -15.85 -2.31
C ALA A 103 0.95 -15.22 -2.88
N VAL A 104 -0.03 -14.86 -2.04
CA VAL A 104 -1.28 -14.22 -2.48
C VAL A 104 -0.97 -12.92 -3.21
N LEU A 105 -0.22 -12.00 -2.58
CA LEU A 105 0.17 -10.74 -3.23
C LEU A 105 1.16 -10.96 -4.38
N ARG A 106 2.14 -11.88 -4.23
CA ARG A 106 3.08 -12.18 -5.32
C ARG A 106 2.38 -12.65 -6.58
N ASN A 107 1.38 -13.52 -6.44
CA ASN A 107 0.60 -14.04 -7.57
C ASN A 107 -0.28 -12.95 -8.19
N LEU A 108 -0.92 -12.12 -7.35
CA LEU A 108 -1.71 -10.97 -7.81
C LEU A 108 -0.86 -9.93 -8.58
N LEU A 109 0.39 -9.77 -8.17
CA LEU A 109 1.38 -8.91 -8.83
C LEU A 109 2.12 -9.59 -9.98
N HIS A 110 1.80 -10.85 -10.30
CA HIS A 110 2.50 -11.66 -11.31
C HIS A 110 4.04 -11.67 -11.14
N GLY A 111 4.52 -11.65 -9.90
CA GLY A 111 5.95 -11.63 -9.58
C GLY A 111 6.67 -10.29 -9.81
N LEU A 112 5.94 -9.20 -10.07
CA LEU A 112 6.53 -7.87 -10.27
C LEU A 112 7.25 -7.40 -8.99
N SER A 113 8.56 -7.16 -9.10
CA SER A 113 9.39 -6.70 -7.98
C SER A 113 9.03 -5.28 -7.55
N GLN A 114 9.39 -4.90 -6.31
CA GLN A 114 9.18 -3.54 -5.81
C GLN A 114 9.90 -2.50 -6.67
N ASP A 115 11.11 -2.78 -7.12
CA ASP A 115 11.87 -1.85 -7.97
C ASP A 115 11.23 -1.68 -9.34
N ALA A 116 10.80 -2.78 -9.97
CA ALA A 116 10.07 -2.73 -11.23
C ALA A 116 8.74 -1.95 -11.07
N PHE A 117 8.02 -2.19 -9.97
CA PHE A 117 6.80 -1.44 -9.67
C PHE A 117 7.08 0.05 -9.49
N ARG A 118 8.14 0.42 -8.75
CA ARG A 118 8.51 1.83 -8.57
C ARG A 118 8.89 2.50 -9.88
N THR A 119 9.57 1.79 -10.78
CA THR A 119 9.99 2.36 -12.07
C THR A 119 8.82 2.51 -13.03
N SER A 120 7.91 1.53 -13.09
CA SER A 120 6.77 1.55 -14.00
C SER A 120 5.56 2.34 -13.48
N PHE A 121 5.39 2.43 -12.15
CA PHE A 121 4.18 2.99 -11.51
C PHE A 121 4.46 3.99 -10.39
N GLY A 122 5.71 4.14 -9.96
CA GLY A 122 6.13 5.02 -8.86
C GLY A 122 6.84 6.27 -9.34
N LEU A 123 6.22 7.03 -10.24
CA LEU A 123 6.74 8.35 -10.62
C LEU A 123 6.52 9.31 -9.45
N ASP A 124 7.61 9.74 -8.81
CA ASP A 124 7.59 10.83 -7.85
C ASP A 124 8.46 11.99 -8.32
N ALA A 125 8.35 13.13 -7.63
CA ALA A 125 9.09 14.33 -8.00
C ALA A 125 10.62 14.16 -7.94
N ALA A 126 11.14 13.25 -7.12
CA ALA A 126 12.58 12.98 -7.06
C ALA A 126 13.01 12.17 -8.29
N ARG A 127 12.29 11.11 -8.65
CA ARG A 127 12.59 10.31 -9.84
C ARG A 127 12.44 11.08 -11.14
N LEU A 128 11.46 11.98 -11.22
CA LEU A 128 11.35 12.91 -12.34
C LEU A 128 12.59 13.79 -12.50
N ARG A 129 13.26 14.16 -11.40
CA ARG A 129 14.52 14.92 -11.43
C ARG A 129 15.73 14.05 -11.77
N GLU A 130 15.67 12.75 -11.48
CA GLU A 130 16.74 11.79 -11.74
C GLU A 130 16.78 11.30 -13.20
N GLY A 131 15.79 11.67 -14.04
CA GLY A 131 15.87 11.52 -15.50
C GLY A 131 15.23 10.28 -16.11
N ALA A 132 14.55 9.45 -15.29
CA ALA A 132 13.96 8.15 -15.64
C ALA A 132 14.99 7.05 -15.98
#